data_AF-A0A6G1GZ57-F1
#
_entry.id   AF-A0A6G1GZ57-F1
#
_cell.length_a   1.000
_cell.length_b   1.000
_cell.length_c   1.000
_cell.angle_alpha   90.00
_cell.angle_beta   90.00
_cell.angle_gamma   90.00
#
_symmetry.space_group_name_H-M   'P 1'
#
loop_
_entity.id
_entity.type
_entity.pdbx_description
1 polymer ?
#
loop_
_entity_poly.entity_id
_entity_poly.type
_entity_poly.pdbx_seq_one_letter_code
_entity_poly.pdbx_strand_id
1 'polypeptide(L)'
;MHDDLCEMNILVDPTDSHITGIIDWADAKVLPFGLALWGVVNALGWMDSEGWRWYGNYEDLEDLFWTSFRGAVGDMSEQEMVSIRVASTLGFFLRYGFAWDDGVRRRPVKEENYSMRYLDAFFGAARAGIGSFLLD
;
A
#
# COMPACT_ATOMS: atom_id res chain seq x y z
N MET A 1 5.73 10.38 -7.13
CA MET A 1 5.39 9.13 -6.42
C MET A 1 6.10 7.98 -7.10
N HIS A 2 6.61 7.06 -6.29
CA HIS A 2 7.17 5.78 -6.74
C HIS A 2 6.03 4.87 -7.23
N ASP A 3 6.10 4.37 -8.47
CA ASP A 3 5.00 3.59 -9.09
C ASP A 3 4.94 2.15 -8.55
N ASP A 4 6.08 1.60 -8.12
CA ASP A 4 6.21 0.24 -7.59
C ASP A 4 6.86 0.20 -6.20
N LEU A 5 6.32 0.96 -5.23
CA LEU A 5 6.90 1.00 -3.89
C LEU A 5 6.59 -0.32 -3.17
N CYS A 6 7.45 -1.32 -3.30
CA CYS A 6 7.34 -2.61 -2.61
C CYS A 6 8.59 -2.90 -1.78
N GLU A 7 8.51 -3.92 -0.94
CA GLU A 7 9.58 -4.38 -0.06
C GLU A 7 10.90 -4.65 -0.81
N MET A 8 10.82 -5.08 -2.07
CA MET A 8 12.00 -5.33 -2.91
C MET A 8 12.71 -4.06 -3.37
N ASN A 9 12.04 -2.90 -3.30
CA ASN A 9 12.55 -1.60 -3.71
C ASN A 9 13.00 -0.73 -2.52
N ILE A 10 13.00 -1.28 -1.29
CA ILE A 10 13.46 -0.61 -0.08
C ILE A 10 14.75 -1.27 0.41
N LEU A 11 15.84 -0.51 0.40
CA LEU A 11 17.13 -0.96 0.93
C LEU A 11 17.20 -0.67 2.41
N VAL A 12 17.65 -1.66 3.18
CA VAL A 12 17.76 -1.61 4.64
C VAL A 12 19.17 -2.01 5.06
N ASP A 13 19.74 -1.28 6.02
CA ASP A 13 21.01 -1.66 6.65
C ASP A 13 20.78 -2.92 7.52
N PRO A 14 21.52 -4.02 7.28
CA PRO A 14 21.35 -5.25 8.06
C PRO A 14 21.76 -5.12 9.53
N THR A 15 22.48 -4.06 9.90
CA THR A 15 23.03 -3.85 11.25
C THR A 15 22.01 -3.23 12.19
N ASP A 16 21.24 -2.25 11.71
CA ASP A 16 20.36 -1.43 12.54
C ASP A 16 18.95 -1.20 11.93
N SER A 17 18.66 -1.83 10.80
CA SER A 17 17.37 -1.82 10.11
C SER A 17 16.93 -0.44 9.60
N HIS A 18 17.83 0.54 9.48
CA HIS A 18 17.48 1.82 8.86
C HIS A 18 17.30 1.67 7.34
N ILE A 19 16.32 2.39 6.80
CA ILE A 19 16.17 2.53 5.35
C ILE A 19 17.33 3.36 4.82
N THR A 20 18.16 2.76 3.96
CA THR A 20 19.33 3.41 3.37
C THR A 20 19.04 3.95 1.96
N GLY A 21 17.94 3.52 1.34
CA GLY A 21 17.53 3.99 0.03
C GLY A 21 16.23 3.38 -0.47
N ILE A 22 15.61 4.08 -1.42
CA ILE A 22 14.54 3.56 -2.25
C ILE A 22 15.08 3.52 -3.67
N ILE A 23 14.93 2.40 -4.36
CA ILE A 23 15.45 2.16 -5.72
C ILE A 23 14.29 1.95 -6.72
N ASP A 24 14.61 1.80 -8.00
CA ASP A 24 13.63 1.57 -9.09
C ASP A 24 12.65 2.73 -9.37
N TRP A 25 13.21 3.93 -9.51
CA TRP A 25 12.45 5.15 -9.82
C TRP A 25 12.06 5.30 -11.30
N ALA A 26 12.26 4.28 -12.14
CA ALA A 26 12.13 4.40 -13.60
C ALA A 26 10.73 4.85 -14.04
N ASP A 27 9.69 4.42 -13.34
CA ASP A 27 8.28 4.72 -13.64
C ASP A 27 7.67 5.82 -12.75
N ALA A 28 8.48 6.55 -12.00
CA ALA A 28 7.99 7.57 -11.06
C ALA A 28 7.22 8.70 -11.75
N LYS A 29 6.07 9.09 -11.18
CA LYS A 29 5.15 10.08 -11.76
C LYS A 29 4.66 11.10 -10.72
N VAL A 30 4.29 12.30 -11.15
CA VAL A 30 3.60 13.28 -10.28
C VAL A 30 2.13 12.87 -10.16
N LEU A 31 1.75 12.36 -8.99
CA LEU A 31 0.43 11.82 -8.69
C LEU A 31 0.08 12.11 -7.22
N PRO A 32 -1.21 12.07 -6.83
CA PRO A 32 -1.64 12.23 -5.44
C PRO A 32 -0.86 11.33 -4.47
N PHE A 33 -0.44 11.90 -3.34
CA PHE A 33 0.11 11.13 -2.24
C PHE A 33 -0.96 10.16 -1.70
N GLY A 34 -0.61 8.89 -1.51
CA GLY A 34 -1.54 7.81 -1.18
C GLY A 34 -1.52 6.66 -2.18
N LEU A 35 -1.38 6.93 -3.48
CA LEU A 35 -1.51 5.92 -4.55
C LEU A 35 -0.53 4.72 -4.46
N ALA A 36 0.61 4.86 -3.77
CA ALA A 36 1.59 3.80 -3.54
C ALA A 36 1.63 3.32 -2.07
N LEU A 37 0.71 3.78 -1.21
CA LEU A 37 0.62 3.31 0.18
C LEU A 37 0.18 1.84 0.30
N TRP A 38 -0.27 1.21 -0.79
CA TRP A 38 -0.39 -0.25 -0.85
C TRP A 38 0.94 -0.96 -0.52
N GLY A 39 2.08 -0.33 -0.81
CA GLY A 39 3.40 -0.83 -0.45
C GLY A 39 3.66 -0.85 1.04
N VAL A 40 3.26 0.22 1.72
CA VAL A 40 3.40 0.34 3.18
C VAL A 40 2.49 -0.68 3.86
N VAL A 41 1.24 -0.79 3.43
CA VAL A 41 0.31 -1.81 3.95
C VAL A 41 0.83 -3.22 3.69
N ASN A 42 1.45 -3.46 2.53
CA ASN A 42 2.06 -4.75 2.25
C ASN A 42 3.19 -5.10 3.22
N ALA A 43 3.94 -4.11 3.71
CA ALA A 43 4.98 -4.33 4.71
C ALA A 43 4.42 -4.65 6.11
N LEU A 44 3.12 -4.44 6.35
CA LEU A 44 2.44 -4.69 7.63
C LEU A 44 1.80 -6.08 7.72
N GLY A 45 1.86 -6.88 6.65
CA GLY A 45 1.28 -8.20 6.64
C GLY A 45 1.78 -9.05 5.49
N TRP A 46 1.07 -10.13 5.20
CA TRP A 46 1.35 -11.00 4.06
C TRP A 46 0.09 -11.71 3.60
N MET A 47 0.09 -12.16 2.35
CA MET A 47 -0.98 -13.01 1.78
C MET A 47 -0.55 -14.48 1.85
N ASP A 48 -1.38 -15.34 2.43
CA ASP A 48 -1.20 -16.80 2.42
C ASP A 48 -2.32 -17.51 1.62
N SER A 49 -2.42 -18.84 1.71
CA SER A 49 -3.45 -19.62 0.99
C SER A 49 -4.88 -19.40 1.51
N GLU A 50 -5.05 -18.88 2.72
CA GLU A 50 -6.33 -18.63 3.38
C GLU A 50 -6.73 -17.15 3.31
N GLY A 51 -5.78 -16.23 3.15
CA GLY A 51 -6.07 -14.80 2.95
C GLY A 51 -4.95 -13.88 3.46
N TRP A 52 -5.31 -12.62 3.67
CA TRP A 52 -4.40 -11.64 4.25
C TRP A 52 -4.20 -11.90 5.75
N ARG A 53 -2.96 -11.76 6.20
CA ARG A 53 -2.53 -11.88 7.60
C ARG A 53 -1.77 -10.63 8.00
N TRP A 54 -2.15 -10.03 9.12
CA TRP A 54 -1.40 -8.93 9.71
C TRP A 54 -0.29 -9.45 10.62
N TYR A 55 0.83 -8.73 10.71
CA TYR A 55 1.78 -8.93 11.81
C TYR A 55 1.14 -8.54 13.15
N GLY A 56 1.56 -9.17 14.24
CA GLY A 56 0.94 -8.98 15.56
C GLY A 56 1.01 -7.55 16.11
N ASN A 57 1.86 -6.69 15.55
CA ASN A 57 2.07 -5.30 15.93
C ASN A 57 1.72 -4.31 14.80
N TYR A 58 0.88 -4.70 13.84
CA TYR A 58 0.59 -3.85 12.67
C TYR A 58 -0.04 -2.50 13.05
N GLU A 59 -0.90 -2.46 14.07
CA GLU A 59 -1.57 -1.23 14.54
C GLU A 59 -0.53 -0.23 15.08
N ASP A 60 0.43 -0.69 15.88
CA ASP A 60 1.51 0.14 16.40
C ASP A 60 2.40 0.71 15.28
N LEU A 61 2.67 -0.10 14.25
CA LEU A 61 3.48 0.30 13.09
C LEU A 61 2.74 1.30 12.20
N GLU A 62 1.44 1.11 12.04
CA GLU A 62 0.56 2.04 11.32
C GLU A 62 0.48 3.40 12.04
N ASP A 63 0.25 3.39 13.35
CA ASP A 63 0.23 4.61 14.16
C ASP A 63 1.59 5.32 14.11
N LEU A 64 2.69 4.56 14.18
CA LEU A 64 4.04 5.10 14.04
C LEU A 64 4.27 5.74 12.67
N PHE A 65 3.79 5.10 11.59
CA PHE A 65 3.86 5.66 10.25
C PHE A 65 3.13 7.00 10.16
N TRP A 66 1.86 7.06 10.58
CA TRP A 66 1.07 8.28 10.49
C TRP A 66 1.58 9.40 11.40
N THR A 67 2.05 9.06 12.60
CA THR A 67 2.71 10.00 13.52
C THR A 67 3.97 10.59 12.89
N SER A 68 4.83 9.75 12.32
CA SER A 68 6.08 10.17 11.67
C SER A 68 5.80 11.01 10.42
N PHE A 69 4.82 10.61 9.62
CA PHE A 69 4.42 11.31 8.40
C PHE A 69 3.91 12.72 8.72
N ARG A 70 2.99 12.86 9.68
CA ARG A 70 2.50 14.18 10.12
C ARG A 70 3.62 15.03 10.71
N GLY A 71 4.54 14.42 11.49
CA GLY A 71 5.71 15.12 12.02
C GLY A 71 6.65 15.64 10.91
N ALA A 72 6.77 14.92 9.80
CA ALA A 72 7.64 15.29 8.68
C ALA A 72 7.00 16.31 7.72
N VAL A 73 5.70 16.20 7.46
CA VAL A 73 4.97 17.09 6.55
C VAL A 73 4.53 18.39 7.25
N GLY A 74 4.29 18.35 8.56
CA GLY A 74 3.76 19.45 9.35
C GLY A 74 2.24 19.41 9.46
N ASP A 75 1.64 20.58 9.74
CA ASP A 75 0.19 20.70 9.91
C ASP A 75 -0.55 20.25 8.65
N MET A 76 -1.47 19.31 8.83
CA MET A 76 -2.36 18.82 7.79
C MET A 76 -3.80 18.89 8.28
N SER A 77 -4.68 19.38 7.41
CA SER A 77 -6.11 19.36 7.65
C SER A 77 -6.66 17.94 7.56
N GLU A 78 -7.80 17.71 8.22
CA GLU A 78 -8.55 16.46 8.07
C GLU A 78 -8.98 16.20 6.62
N GLN A 79 -9.25 17.27 5.84
CA GLN A 79 -9.60 17.14 4.43
C GLN A 79 -8.43 16.61 3.57
N GLU A 80 -7.19 17.01 3.88
CA GLU A 80 -6.00 16.47 3.23
C GLU A 80 -5.79 15.00 3.59
N MET A 81 -5.99 14.63 4.85
CA MET A 81 -5.95 13.23 5.29
C MET A 81 -7.00 12.36 4.58
N VAL A 82 -8.24 12.85 4.46
CA VAL A 82 -9.29 12.18 3.68
C VAL A 82 -8.87 12.02 2.22
N SER A 83 -8.26 13.05 1.63
CA SER A 83 -7.79 13.01 0.24
C SER A 83 -6.70 11.93 0.05
N ILE A 84 -5.79 11.79 1.01
CA ILE A 84 -4.76 10.74 1.00
C ILE A 84 -5.38 9.35 1.12
N ARG A 85 -6.38 9.16 1.98
CA ARG A 85 -7.09 7.86 2.13
C ARG A 85 -7.85 7.47 0.87
N VAL A 86 -8.51 8.44 0.21
CA VAL A 86 -9.15 8.23 -1.10
C VAL A 86 -8.11 7.84 -2.15
N ALA A 87 -6.98 8.55 -2.22
CA ALA A 87 -5.89 8.23 -3.12
C ALA A 87 -5.27 6.85 -2.83
N SER A 88 -5.20 6.46 -1.56
CA SER A 88 -4.72 5.14 -1.13
C SER A 88 -5.64 4.03 -1.59
N THR A 89 -6.95 4.20 -1.39
CA THR A 89 -7.99 3.30 -1.91
C THR A 89 -7.86 3.13 -3.43
N LEU A 90 -7.76 4.23 -4.17
CA LEU A 90 -7.52 4.19 -5.62
C LEU A 90 -6.22 3.47 -5.96
N GLY A 91 -5.17 3.67 -5.17
CA GLY A 91 -3.87 3.00 -5.30
C GLY A 91 -3.98 1.48 -5.25
N PHE A 92 -4.73 0.95 -4.29
CA PHE A 92 -5.00 -0.49 -4.21
C PHE A 92 -5.76 -1.02 -5.43
N PHE A 93 -6.81 -0.32 -5.87
CA PHE A 93 -7.54 -0.72 -7.08
C PHE A 93 -6.66 -0.67 -8.32
N LEU A 94 -5.79 0.33 -8.45
CA LEU A 94 -4.86 0.41 -9.57
C LEU A 94 -3.79 -0.66 -9.49
N ARG A 95 -3.25 -0.98 -8.31
CA ARG A 95 -2.25 -2.04 -8.13
C ARG A 95 -2.82 -3.42 -8.42
N TYR A 96 -3.95 -3.73 -7.79
CA TYR A 96 -4.48 -5.10 -7.74
C TYR A 96 -5.65 -5.37 -8.68
N GLY A 97 -6.30 -4.33 -9.21
CA GLY A 97 -7.41 -4.44 -10.15
C GLY A 97 -6.98 -4.70 -11.59
N PHE A 98 -5.68 -4.65 -11.89
CA PHE A 98 -5.16 -4.86 -13.24
C PHE A 98 -3.98 -5.84 -13.25
N ALA A 99 -4.08 -6.87 -14.10
CA ALA A 99 -2.99 -7.78 -14.40
C ALA A 99 -2.32 -7.41 -15.73
N TRP A 100 -1.03 -7.69 -15.83
CA TRP A 100 -0.31 -7.63 -17.09
C TRP A 100 -0.71 -8.81 -17.99
N ASP A 101 -0.97 -8.49 -19.25
CA ASP A 101 -1.28 -9.42 -20.33
C ASP A 101 -0.13 -9.36 -21.33
N ASP A 102 0.58 -10.49 -21.46
CA ASP A 102 1.80 -10.65 -22.28
C ASP A 102 2.87 -9.55 -22.07
N GLY A 103 2.87 -8.88 -20.91
CA GLY A 103 3.79 -7.79 -20.59
C GLY A 103 3.58 -6.50 -21.41
N VAL A 104 2.56 -6.44 -22.26
CA VAL A 104 2.32 -5.30 -23.17
C VAL A 104 1.10 -4.49 -22.77
N ARG A 105 0.10 -5.12 -22.14
CA ARG A 105 -1.17 -4.45 -21.80
C ARG A 105 -1.59 -4.75 -20.38
N ARG A 106 -2.26 -3.79 -19.76
CA ARG A 106 -2.96 -4.00 -18.49
C ARG A 106 -4.42 -4.32 -18.80
N ARG A 107 -4.91 -5.43 -18.28
CA ARG A 107 -6.33 -5.80 -18.34
C ARG A 107 -6.91 -5.87 -16.93
N PRO A 108 -8.21 -5.62 -16.75
CA PRO A 108 -8.87 -5.92 -15.48
C PRO A 108 -8.60 -7.36 -15.04
N VAL A 109 -8.42 -7.55 -13.74
CA VAL A 109 -8.32 -8.88 -13.14
C VAL A 109 -9.67 -9.60 -13.21
N LYS A 110 -9.63 -10.92 -13.24
CA LYS A 110 -10.77 -11.82 -13.08
C LYS A 110 -10.70 -12.50 -11.72
N GLU A 111 -11.80 -13.11 -11.29
CA GLU A 111 -11.92 -13.81 -10.01
C GLU A 111 -10.81 -14.85 -9.77
N GLU A 112 -10.37 -15.54 -10.84
CA GLU A 112 -9.30 -16.53 -10.76
C GLU A 112 -7.89 -15.94 -10.61
N ASN A 113 -7.71 -14.62 -10.77
CA ASN A 113 -6.39 -14.00 -10.68
C ASN A 113 -6.00 -13.80 -9.20
N TYR A 114 -4.78 -14.21 -8.85
CA TYR A 114 -4.24 -14.08 -7.49
C TYR A 114 -4.36 -12.66 -6.91
N SER A 115 -4.21 -11.64 -7.77
CA SER A 115 -4.37 -10.23 -7.43
C SER A 115 -5.76 -9.86 -6.90
N MET A 116 -6.82 -10.56 -7.33
CA MET A 116 -8.18 -10.35 -6.84
C MET A 116 -8.28 -10.63 -5.32
N ARG A 117 -7.49 -11.58 -4.80
CA ARG A 117 -7.46 -11.92 -3.37
C ARG A 117 -7.06 -10.73 -2.48
N TYR A 118 -6.25 -9.80 -2.99
CA TYR A 118 -5.92 -8.56 -2.27
C TYR A 118 -7.12 -7.63 -2.22
N LEU A 119 -7.86 -7.47 -3.33
CA LEU A 119 -9.07 -6.66 -3.33
C LEU A 119 -10.14 -7.26 -2.41
N ASP A 120 -10.30 -8.58 -2.39
CA ASP A 120 -11.21 -9.26 -1.46
C ASP A 120 -10.80 -9.04 -0.01
N ALA A 121 -9.50 -9.13 0.28
CA ALA A 121 -8.98 -8.95 1.64
C ALA A 121 -9.21 -7.52 2.17
N PHE A 122 -9.06 -6.50 1.34
CA PHE A 122 -9.15 -5.10 1.77
C PHE A 122 -10.51 -4.44 1.52
N PHE A 123 -11.34 -4.97 0.62
CA PHE A 123 -12.63 -4.37 0.23
C PHE A 123 -13.80 -5.36 0.17
N GLY A 124 -13.60 -6.63 0.50
CA GLY A 124 -14.64 -7.66 0.50
C GLY A 124 -15.67 -7.50 1.63
N ALA A 125 -16.86 -8.06 1.42
CA ALA A 125 -18.02 -7.92 2.34
C ALA A 125 -17.84 -8.63 3.70
N ALA A 126 -16.85 -9.52 3.84
CA ALA A 126 -16.60 -10.32 5.05
C ALA A 126 -15.61 -9.65 6.03
N ARG A 127 -15.93 -8.41 6.42
CA ARG A 127 -15.62 -7.75 7.71
C ARG A 127 -14.17 -7.38 8.08
N ALA A 128 -14.12 -6.17 8.70
CA ALA A 128 -13.37 -5.72 9.89
C ALA A 128 -11.85 -5.84 9.92
N GLY A 129 -11.18 -4.69 9.97
CA GLY A 129 -9.73 -4.56 10.17
C GLY A 129 -9.02 -3.97 8.96
N ILE A 130 -9.70 -3.09 8.23
CA ILE A 130 -8.97 -2.19 7.35
C ILE A 130 -8.28 -1.18 8.27
N GLY A 131 -6.94 -1.20 8.28
CA GLY A 131 -6.18 -0.14 8.93
C GLY A 131 -6.60 1.23 8.40
N SER A 132 -6.39 2.27 9.21
CA SER A 132 -6.62 3.68 8.87
C SER A 132 -5.96 4.18 7.56
N PHE A 133 -5.15 3.36 6.90
CA PHE A 133 -4.68 3.61 5.54
C PHE A 133 -5.79 3.77 4.50
N LEU A 134 -6.96 3.15 4.70
CA LEU A 134 -8.10 3.30 3.79
C LEU A 134 -9.23 4.12 4.46
N LEU A 135 -10.40 4.12 3.82
CA LEU A 135 -11.57 4.84 4.31
C LEU A 135 -12.06 4.20 5.62
N ASP A 136 -12.23 5.04 6.65
CA ASP A 136 -13.03 4.75 7.85
C ASP A 136 -14.48 5.19 7.64
#